data_AF-A0A2G9M039-F1
#
_entry.id   AF-A0A2G9M039-F1
#
_cell.length_a   1.000
_cell.length_b   1.000
_cell.length_c   1.000
_cell.angle_alpha   90.00
_cell.angle_beta   90.00
_cell.angle_gamma   90.00
#
_symmetry.space_group_name_H-M   'P 1'
#
loop_
_entity.id
_entity.type
_entity.pdbx_description
1 polymer ?
#
loop_
_entity_poly.entity_id
_entity_poly.type
_entity_poly.pdbx_seq_one_letter_code
_entity_poly.pdbx_strand_id
1 'polypeptide(L)'
;ETYVLNTLHMQTTIASKASKIVDAAKGIPVVDFGLRRAHDILASRAAYIGGCAATSNVFVAKTFGIPKSGTMAHSFILASDPELDAFRNYILASNSELEAFRNYGRTYPDHSVFLIDTYDIIEGA
;
A
#
# COMPACT_ATOMS: atom_id res chain seq x y z
N GLU A 1 0.21 -20.00 -28.30
CA GLU A 1 0.03 -20.88 -27.13
C GLU A 1 0.60 -20.27 -25.84
N THR A 2 1.92 -20.12 -25.71
CA THR A 2 2.62 -19.68 -24.48
C THR A 2 2.06 -18.43 -23.81
N TYR A 3 1.80 -17.37 -24.57
CA TYR A 3 1.27 -16.11 -24.03
C TYR A 3 -0.09 -16.29 -23.33
N VAL A 4 -1.00 -17.04 -23.96
CA VAL A 4 -2.34 -17.27 -23.45
C VAL A 4 -2.29 -18.07 -22.15
N LEU A 5 -1.51 -19.16 -22.13
CA LEU A 5 -1.36 -20.00 -20.93
C LEU A 5 -0.74 -19.23 -19.76
N ASN A 6 0.33 -18.46 -20.00
CA ASN A 6 0.98 -17.68 -18.95
C ASN A 6 0.04 -16.61 -18.36
N THR A 7 -0.70 -15.91 -19.23
CA THR A 7 -1.65 -14.87 -18.81
C THR A 7 -2.79 -15.48 -17.98
N LEU A 8 -3.41 -16.56 -18.47
CA LEU A 8 -4.49 -17.23 -17.75
C LEU A 8 -4.00 -17.82 -16.42
N HIS A 9 -2.84 -18.47 -16.40
CA HIS A 9 -2.27 -19.06 -15.19
C HIS A 9 -2.04 -18.00 -14.10
N MET A 10 -1.39 -16.89 -14.45
CA MET A 10 -1.07 -15.86 -13.47
C MET A 10 -2.33 -15.17 -12.93
N GLN A 11 -3.27 -14.81 -13.81
CA GLN A 11 -4.50 -14.13 -13.42
C GLN A 11 -5.41 -15.03 -12.55
N THR A 12 -5.57 -16.31 -12.91
CA THR A 12 -6.41 -17.25 -12.14
C THR A 12 -5.80 -17.61 -10.78
N THR A 13 -4.47 -17.76 -10.71
CA THR A 13 -3.78 -18.05 -9.45
C THR A 13 -3.94 -16.90 -8.46
N ILE A 14 -3.77 -15.66 -8.91
CA ILE A 14 -3.95 -14.46 -8.09
C ILE A 14 -5.39 -14.31 -7.61
N ALA A 15 -6.37 -14.43 -8.53
CA ALA A 15 -7.78 -14.34 -8.18
C ALA A 15 -8.19 -15.39 -7.13
N SER A 16 -7.71 -16.64 -7.30
CA SER A 16 -7.99 -17.74 -6.37
C SER A 16 -7.38 -17.48 -4.98
N LYS A 17 -6.17 -16.91 -4.92
CA LYS A 17 -5.53 -16.56 -3.65
C LYS A 17 -6.24 -15.40 -2.96
N ALA A 18 -6.59 -14.35 -3.71
CA ALA A 18 -7.35 -13.21 -3.20
C ALA A 18 -8.69 -13.66 -2.60
N SER A 19 -9.44 -14.52 -3.29
CA SER A 19 -10.70 -15.07 -2.80
C SER A 19 -10.58 -15.78 -1.46
N LYS A 20 -9.53 -16.61 -1.27
CA LYS A 20 -9.28 -17.26 0.01
C LYS A 20 -8.93 -16.28 1.14
N ILE A 21 -8.23 -15.19 0.82
CA ILE A 21 -7.88 -14.15 1.80
C ILE A 21 -9.14 -13.35 2.20
N VAL A 22 -9.96 -12.98 1.22
CA VAL A 22 -11.21 -12.25 1.44
C VAL A 22 -12.20 -13.07 2.25
N ASP A 23 -12.33 -14.36 1.95
CA ASP A 23 -13.14 -15.29 2.74
C ASP A 23 -12.64 -15.38 4.19
N ALA A 24 -11.32 -15.54 4.38
CA ALA A 24 -10.71 -15.56 5.71
C ALA A 24 -10.89 -14.25 6.49
N ALA A 25 -11.03 -13.12 5.80
CA ALA A 25 -11.28 -11.81 6.40
C ALA A 25 -12.72 -11.64 6.92
N LYS A 26 -13.63 -12.58 6.65
CA LYS A 26 -15.00 -12.62 7.22
C LYS A 26 -15.78 -11.31 7.09
N GLY A 27 -15.75 -10.71 5.90
CA GLY A 27 -16.46 -9.46 5.60
C GLY A 27 -15.69 -8.19 5.92
N ILE A 28 -14.50 -8.27 6.51
CA ILE A 28 -13.58 -7.13 6.61
C ILE A 28 -13.00 -6.85 5.21
N PRO A 29 -13.10 -5.61 4.69
CA PRO A 29 -12.57 -5.28 3.38
C PRO A 29 -11.06 -5.54 3.26
N VAL A 30 -10.66 -6.26 2.21
CA VAL A 30 -9.25 -6.53 1.89
C VAL A 30 -8.83 -5.65 0.72
N VAL A 31 -7.64 -5.05 0.80
CA VAL A 31 -7.12 -4.14 -0.23
C VAL A 31 -5.83 -4.70 -0.83
N ASP A 32 -5.71 -4.64 -2.15
CA ASP A 32 -4.50 -5.05 -2.87
C ASP A 32 -3.40 -3.97 -2.83
N PHE A 33 -2.25 -4.31 -2.24
CA PHE A 33 -1.01 -3.52 -2.25
C PHE A 33 0.16 -4.29 -2.91
N GLY A 34 -0.14 -5.33 -3.69
CA GLY A 34 0.85 -6.27 -4.22
C GLY A 34 1.68 -5.78 -5.41
N LEU A 35 1.32 -4.64 -6.02
CA LEU A 35 1.90 -4.17 -7.28
C LEU A 35 3.44 -4.13 -7.27
N ARG A 36 4.06 -3.69 -6.17
CA ARG A 36 5.52 -3.54 -6.06
C ARG A 36 6.31 -4.84 -6.24
N ARG A 37 5.66 -6.01 -6.21
CA ARG A 37 6.25 -7.34 -6.44
C ARG A 37 5.49 -8.15 -7.50
N ALA A 38 4.50 -7.56 -8.16
CA ALA A 38 3.73 -8.25 -9.18
C ALA A 38 4.51 -8.30 -10.51
N HIS A 39 4.56 -9.46 -11.15
CA HIS A 39 5.17 -9.59 -12.48
C HIS A 39 4.24 -9.13 -13.61
N ASP A 40 2.94 -8.97 -13.35
CA ASP A 40 1.94 -8.52 -14.30
C ASP A 40 1.19 -7.31 -13.72
N ILE A 41 1.12 -6.22 -14.47
CA ILE A 41 0.41 -5.00 -14.06
C ILE A 41 -1.08 -5.25 -13.84
N LEU A 42 -1.66 -6.26 -14.51
CA LEU A 42 -3.05 -6.66 -14.34
C LEU A 42 -3.27 -7.56 -13.11
N ALA A 43 -2.24 -7.89 -12.33
CA ALA A 43 -2.39 -8.66 -11.09
C ALA A 43 -3.43 -8.03 -10.13
N SER A 44 -3.42 -6.71 -10.01
CA SER A 44 -4.38 -5.96 -9.19
C SER A 44 -5.83 -6.13 -9.66
N ARG A 45 -6.04 -6.28 -10.98
CA ARG A 45 -7.36 -6.57 -11.54
C ARG A 45 -7.81 -7.97 -11.14
N ALA A 46 -6.95 -8.97 -11.23
CA ALA A 46 -7.25 -10.33 -10.78
C ALA A 46 -7.56 -10.37 -9.27
N ALA A 47 -6.81 -9.63 -8.45
CA ALA A 47 -7.06 -9.55 -7.01
C ALA A 47 -8.45 -8.94 -6.71
N TYR A 48 -8.83 -7.87 -7.42
CA TYR A 48 -10.17 -7.28 -7.32
C TYR A 48 -11.28 -8.25 -7.74
N ILE A 49 -11.10 -8.96 -8.86
CA ILE A 49 -12.04 -10.02 -9.30
C ILE A 49 -12.15 -11.13 -8.24
N GLY A 50 -11.04 -11.45 -7.57
CA GLY A 50 -11.02 -12.39 -6.45
C GLY A 50 -11.70 -11.89 -5.18
N GLY A 51 -12.15 -10.63 -5.11
CA GLY A 51 -12.93 -10.08 -4.01
C GLY A 51 -12.24 -9.00 -3.18
N CYS A 52 -11.00 -8.60 -3.51
CA CYS A 52 -10.42 -7.41 -2.87
C CYS A 52 -11.29 -6.17 -3.16
N ALA A 53 -11.49 -5.31 -2.17
CA ALA A 53 -12.37 -4.15 -2.25
C ALA A 53 -11.74 -2.93 -2.98
N ALA A 54 -10.42 -2.83 -3.00
CA ALA A 54 -9.68 -1.73 -3.63
C ALA A 54 -8.25 -2.15 -4.00
N THR A 55 -7.52 -1.29 -4.73
CA THR A 55 -6.10 -1.48 -5.07
C THR A 55 -5.29 -0.18 -4.98
N SER A 56 -4.00 -0.28 -4.70
CA SER A 56 -3.05 0.83 -4.83
C SER A 56 -2.51 1.06 -6.25
N ASN A 57 -2.83 0.16 -7.19
CA ASN A 57 -2.45 0.29 -8.58
C ASN A 57 -3.32 1.31 -9.31
N VAL A 58 -2.84 2.55 -9.40
CA VAL A 58 -3.55 3.66 -10.04
C VAL A 58 -3.87 3.42 -11.51
N PHE A 59 -3.02 2.69 -12.23
CA PHE A 59 -3.24 2.38 -13.64
C PHE A 59 -4.46 1.46 -13.80
N VAL A 60 -4.50 0.37 -13.04
CA VAL A 60 -5.63 -0.57 -13.05
C VAL A 60 -6.90 0.09 -12.50
N ALA A 61 -6.80 0.85 -11.41
CA ALA A 61 -7.93 1.57 -10.84
C ALA A 61 -8.59 2.50 -11.87
N LYS A 62 -7.78 3.30 -12.59
CA LYS A 62 -8.26 4.20 -13.65
C LYS A 62 -8.82 3.43 -14.84
N THR A 63 -8.14 2.38 -15.30
CA THR A 63 -8.48 1.65 -16.53
C THR A 63 -9.76 0.84 -16.38
N PHE A 64 -9.99 0.25 -15.22
CA PHE A 64 -11.09 -0.69 -14.97
C PHE A 64 -12.15 -0.18 -14.00
N GLY A 65 -12.06 1.08 -13.55
CA GLY A 65 -13.02 1.68 -12.62
C GLY A 65 -13.01 1.02 -11.23
N ILE A 66 -11.86 0.48 -10.81
CA ILE A 66 -11.70 -0.18 -9.51
C ILE A 66 -11.43 0.90 -8.43
N PRO A 67 -12.03 0.81 -7.22
CA PRO A 67 -11.70 1.71 -6.12
C PRO A 67 -10.20 1.74 -5.83
N LYS A 68 -9.63 2.95 -5.77
CA LYS A 68 -8.22 3.17 -5.44
C LYS A 68 -8.04 3.36 -3.93
N SER A 69 -6.95 2.85 -3.38
CA SER A 69 -6.57 3.05 -1.98
C SER A 69 -5.06 3.20 -1.86
N GLY A 70 -4.60 4.11 -1.01
CA GLY A 70 -3.19 4.40 -0.79
C GLY A 70 -3.00 5.16 0.51
N THR A 71 -1.82 5.02 1.10
CA THR A 71 -1.42 5.68 2.35
C THR A 71 -0.16 6.50 2.13
N MET A 72 0.29 7.21 3.17
CA MET A 72 1.65 7.72 3.17
C MET A 72 2.66 6.56 3.08
N ALA A 73 3.87 6.85 2.60
CA ALA A 73 4.97 5.89 2.53
C ALA A 73 6.07 6.29 3.51
N HIS A 74 6.81 5.32 4.06
CA HIS A 74 7.93 5.61 4.97
C HIS A 74 8.97 6.55 4.36
N SER A 75 9.21 6.45 3.04
CA SER A 75 10.13 7.34 2.34
C SER A 75 9.72 8.82 2.42
N PHE A 76 8.43 9.12 2.61
CA PHE A 76 7.95 10.48 2.83
C PHE A 76 8.37 11.01 4.21
N ILE A 77 8.30 10.16 5.24
CA ILE A 77 8.73 10.49 6.61
C ILE A 77 10.24 10.66 6.64
N LEU A 78 10.98 9.69 6.11
CA LEU A 78 12.45 9.72 6.05
C LEU A 78 12.98 10.91 5.24
N ALA A 79 12.29 11.33 4.19
CA ALA A 79 12.67 12.52 3.41
C ALA A 79 12.39 13.85 4.13
N SER A 80 11.57 13.82 5.20
CA SER A 80 11.31 14.99 6.04
C SER A 80 12.36 15.16 7.13
N ASP A 81 13.30 14.21 7.27
CA ASP A 81 14.41 14.31 8.21
C ASP A 81 15.60 15.05 7.55
N PRO A 82 15.98 16.25 8.03
CA PRO A 82 17.04 17.05 7.44
C PRO A 82 18.45 16.48 7.68
N GLU A 83 18.64 15.52 8.59
CA GLU A 83 19.95 14.96 8.90
C GLU A 83 20.03 13.45 8.60
N LEU A 84 20.69 13.11 7.49
CA LEU A 84 20.98 11.75 7.01
C LEU A 84 21.89 10.91 7.95
N ASP A 85 22.27 11.43 9.12
CA ASP A 85 23.14 10.73 10.06
C ASP A 85 22.30 9.85 11.01
N ALA A 86 21.72 8.80 10.42
CA ALA A 86 20.76 7.86 11.03
C ALA A 86 21.23 7.22 12.36
N PHE A 87 22.51 7.33 12.71
CA PHE A 87 23.09 6.74 13.90
C PHE A 87 23.00 7.64 15.16
N ARG A 88 22.79 8.96 15.00
CA ARG A 88 22.74 9.92 16.12
C ARG A 88 21.35 10.43 16.46
N ASN A 89 20.37 10.23 15.57
CA ASN A 89 19.11 10.97 15.59
C ASN A 89 17.90 10.26 16.17
N TYR A 90 18.08 9.21 17.00
CA TYR A 90 16.95 8.59 17.70
C TYR A 90 16.14 9.60 18.55
N ILE A 91 16.81 10.59 19.15
CA ILE A 91 16.15 11.63 19.97
C ILE A 91 15.51 12.76 19.12
N LEU A 92 16.00 12.99 17.89
CA LEU A 92 15.49 14.04 16.98
C LEU A 92 14.42 13.53 16.01
N ALA A 93 14.35 12.21 15.80
CA ALA A 93 13.44 11.53 14.90
C ALA A 93 11.94 11.77 15.19
N SER A 94 11.57 11.94 16.46
CA SER A 94 10.17 12.18 16.84
C SER A 94 9.64 13.54 16.33
N ASN A 95 10.52 14.54 16.22
CA ASN A 95 10.14 15.85 15.71
C ASN A 95 10.01 15.87 14.18
N SER A 96 10.90 15.17 13.46
CA SER A 96 10.84 15.06 11.99
C SER A 96 9.64 14.23 11.54
N GLU A 97 9.32 13.15 12.24
CA GLU A 97 8.13 12.34 11.99
C GLU A 97 6.83 13.13 12.21
N LEU A 98 6.73 13.84 13.35
CA LEU A 98 5.58 14.70 13.62
C LEU A 98 5.41 15.81 12.57
N GLU A 99 6.51 16.39 12.09
CA GLU A 99 6.47 17.37 11.01
C GLU A 99 5.97 16.74 9.70
N ALA A 100 6.45 15.54 9.36
CA ALA A 100 5.96 14.79 8.20
C ALA A 100 4.45 14.54 8.29
N PHE A 101 3.94 14.13 9.47
CA PHE A 101 2.51 13.94 9.68
C PHE A 101 1.72 15.23 9.51
N ARG A 102 2.19 16.34 10.09
CA ARG A 102 1.55 17.66 9.93
C ARG A 102 1.51 18.09 8.48
N ASN A 103 2.59 17.90 7.73
CA ASN A 103 2.67 18.27 6.32
C ASN A 103 1.77 17.37 5.45
N TYR A 104 1.76 16.06 5.74
CA TYR A 104 0.86 15.12 5.07
C TYR A 104 -0.62 15.45 5.35
N GLY A 105 -0.97 15.72 6.61
CA GLY A 105 -2.32 16.08 7.03
C GLY A 105 -2.82 17.40 6.43
N ARG A 106 -1.95 18.40 6.26
CA ARG A 106 -2.29 19.64 5.55
C ARG A 106 -2.55 19.41 4.06
N THR A 107 -1.84 18.45 3.46
CA THR A 107 -1.96 18.14 2.03
C THR A 107 -3.16 17.25 1.72
N TYR A 108 -3.48 16.31 2.62
CA TYR A 108 -4.54 15.30 2.46
C TYR A 108 -5.51 15.33 3.65
N PRO A 109 -6.26 16.42 3.86
CA PRO A 109 -7.03 16.64 5.09
C PRO A 109 -8.16 15.63 5.33
N ASP A 110 -8.78 15.12 4.27
CA ASP A 110 -9.98 14.28 4.37
C ASP A 110 -9.67 12.78 4.57
N HIS A 111 -8.46 12.34 4.19
CA HIS A 111 -8.09 10.93 4.12
C HIS A 111 -6.60 10.71 4.50
N SER A 112 -6.23 11.14 5.70
CA SER A 112 -4.88 10.93 6.23
C SER A 112 -4.75 9.61 6.99
N VAL A 113 -3.83 8.76 6.53
CA VAL A 113 -3.38 7.56 7.25
C VAL A 113 -1.89 7.72 7.55
N PHE A 114 -1.54 7.67 8.83
CA PHE A 114 -0.18 7.87 9.31
C PHE A 114 0.54 6.55 9.59
N LEU A 115 1.83 6.48 9.25
CA LEU A 115 2.69 5.33 9.54
C LEU A 115 3.49 5.63 10.80
N ILE A 116 3.20 4.91 11.88
CA ILE A 116 3.74 5.12 13.23
C ILE A 116 4.93 4.20 13.56
N ASP A 117 5.42 3.46 12.58
CA ASP A 117 6.43 2.41 12.71
C ASP A 117 7.75 2.77 12.00
N THR A 118 7.99 4.06 11.69
CA THR A 118 9.19 4.47 10.95
C THR A 118 10.44 4.48 11.82
N TYR A 119 10.33 4.96 13.06
CA TYR A 119 11.45 5.03 13.99
C TYR A 119 11.26 4.13 15.22
N ASP A 120 10.15 4.27 15.94
CA ASP A 120 9.83 3.46 17.13
C ASP A 120 8.35 3.06 17.15
N ILE A 121 8.11 1.75 17.09
CA ILE A 121 6.76 1.17 17.03
C ILE A 121 6.04 1.27 18.38
N ILE A 122 6.78 1.28 19.49
CA ILE A 122 6.21 1.33 20.84
C ILE A 122 5.80 2.75 21.18
N GLU A 123 6.63 3.75 20.87
CA GLU A 123 6.25 5.16 21.10
C GLU A 123 5.18 5.66 20.12
N GLY A 124 5.12 5.10 18.91
CA GLY A 124 4.15 5.49 17.89
C GLY A 124 2.72 4.97 18.11
N ALA A 125 2.51 3.92 18.92
CA ALA A 125 1.23 3.21 19.11
C ALA A 125 0.42 3.72 20.32
#